data_AF-A0AAV0Y6S5-F1
#
_entry.id   AF-A0AAV0Y6S5-F1
#
_cell.length_a   1.000
_cell.length_b   1.000
_cell.length_c   1.000
_cell.angle_alpha   90.00
_cell.angle_beta   90.00
_cell.angle_gamma   90.00
#
_symmetry.space_group_name_H-M   'P 1'
#
loop_
_entity.id
_entity.type
_entity.pdbx_description
1 polymer ?
#
loop_
_entity_poly.entity_id
_entity_poly.type
_entity_poly.pdbx_seq_one_letter_code
_entity_poly.pdbx_strand_id
1 'polypeptide(L)'
;MAFLINLKRQAINSNKLVGDLAMGASYQILAMSVVDTKYEKSTACKLTDSASEGTINIFLSRHIQITSDEVKNYNEGRVPPISLIYRGKDNARFIIDFE
;
A
#
# COMPACT_ATOMS: atom_id res chain seq x y z
N MET A 1 14.33 -9.18 -23.13
CA MET A 1 13.09 -8.37 -23.15
C MET A 1 12.39 -8.23 -21.79
N ALA A 2 12.92 -8.74 -20.67
CA ALA A 2 12.26 -8.64 -19.36
C ALA A 2 12.17 -7.19 -18.81
N PHE A 3 13.15 -6.34 -19.14
CA PHE A 3 13.21 -4.97 -18.63
C PHE A 3 12.01 -4.11 -19.05
N LEU A 4 11.66 -4.10 -20.34
CA LEU A 4 10.52 -3.32 -20.84
C LEU A 4 9.17 -3.83 -20.31
N ILE A 5 9.06 -5.13 -20.05
CA ILE A 5 7.85 -5.72 -19.44
C ILE A 5 7.75 -5.28 -17.97
N ASN A 6 8.86 -5.30 -17.22
CA ASN A 6 8.90 -4.78 -15.86
C ASN A 6 8.62 -3.28 -15.79
N LEU A 7 9.11 -2.52 -16.76
CA LEU A 7 8.88 -1.07 -16.84
C LEU A 7 7.42 -0.76 -17.19
N LYS A 8 6.81 -1.57 -18.06
CA LYS A 8 5.37 -1.50 -18.39
C LYS A 8 4.49 -1.90 -17.20
N ARG A 9 4.88 -2.93 -16.43
CA ARG A 9 4.22 -3.29 -15.16
C ARG A 9 4.36 -2.20 -14.10
N GLN A 10 5.54 -1.59 -13.98
CA GLN A 10 5.75 -0.41 -13.13
C GLN A 10 4.98 0.83 -13.59
N ALA A 11 4.64 0.94 -14.89
CA ALA A 11 3.86 2.05 -15.44
C ALA A 11 2.35 1.88 -15.18
N ILE A 12 1.86 0.66 -14.95
CA ILE A 12 0.49 0.40 -14.48
C ILE A 12 0.47 0.69 -12.97
N ASN A 13 0.43 1.98 -12.63
CA ASN A 13 0.14 2.46 -11.28
C ASN A 13 -1.32 2.88 -11.25
N SER A 14 -2.14 2.17 -10.48
CA SER A 14 -3.51 2.60 -10.20
C SER A 14 -3.54 3.28 -8.83
N ASN A 15 -3.89 4.55 -8.78
CA ASN A 15 -4.13 5.23 -7.51
C ASN A 15 -5.54 4.85 -7.05
N LYS A 16 -5.64 4.16 -5.92
CA LYS A 16 -6.91 3.71 -5.34
C LYS A 16 -7.05 4.20 -3.91
N LEU A 17 -8.28 4.41 -3.47
CA LEU A 17 -8.55 4.55 -2.04
C LEU A 17 -8.56 3.16 -1.41
N VAL A 18 -8.33 3.10 -0.10
CA VAL A 18 -8.45 1.85 0.67
C VAL A 18 -9.85 1.22 0.46
N GLY A 19 -10.89 2.04 0.29
CA GLY A 19 -12.25 1.60 0.00
C GLY A 19 -12.47 0.96 -1.38
N ASP A 20 -11.55 1.16 -2.33
CA ASP A 20 -11.62 0.57 -3.68
C ASP A 20 -10.89 -0.78 -3.77
N LEU A 21 -10.32 -1.24 -2.65
CA LEU A 21 -9.72 -2.57 -2.54
C LEU A 21 -10.82 -3.63 -2.44
N ALA A 22 -10.56 -4.81 -2.99
CA ALA A 22 -11.46 -5.94 -2.83
C ALA A 22 -11.46 -6.39 -1.36
N MET A 23 -12.65 -6.52 -0.78
CA MET A 23 -12.81 -6.97 0.58
C MET A 23 -12.31 -8.41 0.73
N GLY A 24 -11.47 -8.66 1.75
CA GLY A 24 -10.86 -9.95 2.04
C GLY A 24 -9.68 -10.31 1.13
N ALA A 25 -9.27 -9.46 0.21
CA ALA A 25 -8.09 -9.70 -0.61
C ALA A 25 -6.82 -9.24 0.11
N SER A 26 -5.79 -10.08 0.07
CA SER A 26 -4.45 -9.77 0.57
C SER A 26 -3.63 -9.08 -0.51
N TYR A 27 -3.16 -7.89 -0.20
CA TYR A 27 -2.33 -7.07 -1.07
C TYR A 27 -0.92 -6.95 -0.49
N GLN A 28 0.06 -7.54 -1.16
CA GLN A 28 1.44 -7.46 -0.69
C GLN A 28 1.96 -6.02 -0.77
N ILE A 29 2.53 -5.52 0.31
CA ILE A 29 3.10 -4.16 0.35
C ILE A 29 4.51 -4.22 -0.23
N LEU A 30 4.74 -3.52 -1.34
CA LEU A 30 6.04 -3.43 -1.99
C LEU A 30 6.91 -2.32 -1.42
N ALA A 31 6.29 -1.19 -1.09
CA ALA A 31 6.99 -0.06 -0.51
C ALA A 31 6.02 0.79 0.31
N MET A 32 6.57 1.45 1.32
CA MET A 32 5.86 2.48 2.07
C MET A 32 6.62 3.80 1.98
N SER A 33 5.90 4.91 2.09
CA SER A 33 6.48 6.25 2.18
C SER A 33 5.62 7.11 3.09
N VAL A 34 6.25 7.83 4.02
CA VAL A 34 5.56 8.83 4.82
C VAL A 34 5.51 10.13 4.01
N VAL A 35 4.30 10.65 3.82
CA VAL A 35 4.05 11.87 3.06
C VAL A 35 3.47 12.92 4.02
N ASP A 36 4.18 14.04 4.17
CA ASP A 36 3.66 15.21 4.87
C ASP A 36 2.63 15.90 3.97
N THR A 37 1.35 15.75 4.28
CA THR A 37 0.28 16.51 3.63
C THR A 37 0.05 17.81 4.40
N LYS A 38 -0.57 18.82 3.75
CA LYS A 38 -0.92 20.11 4.37
C LYS A 38 -1.69 20.01 5.69
N TYR A 39 -2.33 18.87 5.96
CA TYR A 39 -3.21 18.67 7.11
C TYR A 39 -2.65 17.69 8.14
N GLU A 40 -1.75 16.76 7.74
CA GLU A 40 -0.98 15.88 8.64
C GLU A 40 -0.05 14.90 7.88
N LYS A 41 0.77 14.15 8.64
CA LYS A 41 1.52 13.00 8.14
C LYS A 41 0.56 11.87 7.74
N SER A 42 0.64 11.44 6.48
CA SER A 42 -0.11 10.30 5.94
C SER A 42 0.87 9.28 5.35
N THR A 43 0.53 8.00 5.41
CA THR A 43 1.37 6.94 4.85
C THR A 43 0.85 6.54 3.46
N ALA A 44 1.69 6.69 2.44
CA ALA A 44 1.46 6.13 1.12
C ALA A 44 2.03 4.71 1.07
N CYS A 45 1.20 3.74 0.69
CA CYS A 45 1.62 2.35 0.50
C CYS A 45 1.49 1.98 -0.98
N LYS A 46 2.53 1.35 -1.50
CA LYS A 46 2.53 0.73 -2.82
C LYS A 46 2.28 -0.76 -2.65
N LEU A 47 1.20 -1.24 -3.22
CA LEU A 47 0.74 -2.62 -3.16
C LEU A 47 0.93 -3.31 -4.52
N THR A 48 1.09 -4.62 -4.52
CA THR A 48 0.96 -5.44 -5.73
C THR A 48 -0.51 -5.71 -6.03
N ASP A 49 -0.94 -5.47 -7.28
CA ASP A 49 -2.23 -5.95 -7.76
C ASP A 49 -2.09 -7.38 -8.29
N SER A 50 -2.53 -8.36 -7.52
CA SER A 50 -2.55 -9.78 -7.94
C SER A 50 -3.44 -10.01 -9.17
N ALA A 51 -4.42 -9.14 -9.46
CA ALA A 51 -5.34 -9.30 -10.57
C ALA A 51 -4.80 -8.73 -11.90
N SER A 52 -4.01 -7.65 -11.85
CA SER A 52 -3.59 -6.91 -13.05
C SER A 52 -2.09 -6.93 -13.32
N GLU A 53 -1.30 -7.70 -12.54
CA GLU A 53 0.18 -7.64 -12.52
C GLU A 53 0.74 -6.21 -12.40
N GLY A 54 -0.07 -5.30 -11.87
CA GLY A 54 0.22 -3.87 -11.73
C GLY A 54 0.56 -3.53 -10.29
N THR A 55 0.74 -2.23 -10.04
CA THR A 55 0.93 -1.73 -8.68
C THR A 55 -0.18 -0.76 -8.31
N ILE A 56 -0.64 -0.85 -7.07
CA ILE A 56 -1.70 0.00 -6.53
C ILE A 56 -1.08 0.93 -5.52
N ASN A 57 -1.20 2.24 -5.73
CA ASN A 57 -0.83 3.20 -4.70
C ASN A 57 -2.09 3.51 -3.89
N ILE A 58 -2.02 3.28 -2.60
CA ILE A 58 -3.06 3.65 -1.65
C ILE A 58 -2.52 4.65 -0.64
N PHE A 59 -3.41 5.50 -0.14
CA PHE A 59 -3.12 6.40 0.97
C PHE A 59 -3.85 5.88 2.21
N LEU A 60 -3.08 5.56 3.23
CA LEU A 60 -3.62 5.17 4.53
C LEU A 60 -4.13 6.42 5.25
N SER A 61 -5.29 6.26 5.87
CA SER A 61 -5.90 7.34 6.65
C SER A 61 -5.12 7.62 7.93
N ARG A 62 -5.30 8.83 8.45
CA ARG A 62 -4.73 9.47 9.65
C ARG A 62 -4.47 8.57 10.87
N HIS A 63 -5.24 7.49 11.02
CA HIS A 63 -5.16 6.57 12.15
C HIS A 63 -4.01 5.55 12.05
N ILE A 64 -3.43 5.34 10.88
CA ILE A 64 -2.27 4.45 10.72
C ILE A 64 -1.02 5.30 10.57
N GLN A 65 -0.39 5.58 11.70
CA GLN A 65 0.92 6.25 11.75
C GLN A 65 1.99 5.16 11.74
N ILE A 66 2.72 5.06 10.63
CA ILE A 66 3.93 4.23 10.54
C ILE A 66 5.11 5.17 10.63
N THR A 67 6.07 4.85 11.49
CA THR A 67 7.24 5.70 11.72
C THR A 67 8.17 5.65 10.51
N SER A 68 8.89 6.74 10.23
CA SER A 68 9.87 6.78 9.12
C SER A 68 10.92 5.68 9.23
N ASP A 69 11.34 5.34 10.45
CA ASP A 69 12.30 4.26 10.71
C ASP A 69 11.73 2.88 10.38
N GLU A 70 10.46 2.63 10.66
CA GLU A 70 9.77 1.38 10.32
C GLU A 70 9.60 1.23 8.81
N VAL A 71 9.21 2.32 8.13
CA VAL A 71 9.16 2.37 6.66
C VAL A 71 10.52 2.08 6.05
N LYS A 72 11.58 2.66 6.61
CA LYS A 72 12.95 2.45 6.12
C LYS A 72 13.40 1.01 6.34
N ASN A 73 13.15 0.45 7.52
CA ASN A 73 13.45 -0.96 7.82
C ASN A 73 12.68 -1.92 6.91
N TYR A 74 11.42 -1.61 6.60
CA TYR A 74 10.60 -2.37 5.67
C TYR A 74 11.17 -2.32 4.24
N ASN A 75 11.47 -1.13 3.73
CA ASN A 75 12.02 -0.94 2.40
C ASN A 75 13.47 -1.49 2.26
N GLU A 76 14.24 -1.54 3.34
CA GLU A 76 15.56 -2.19 3.39
C GLU A 76 15.47 -3.73 3.47
N GLY A 77 14.26 -4.31 3.57
CA GLY A 77 14.05 -5.76 3.67
C GLY A 77 14.49 -6.36 5.00
N ARG A 78 14.64 -5.53 6.05
CA ARG A 78 14.98 -5.98 7.41
C ARG A 78 13.79 -6.58 8.16
N VAL A 79 12.58 -6.27 7.69
CA VAL A 79 11.31 -6.73 8.25
C VAL A 79 10.68 -7.70 7.25
N PRO A 80 10.00 -8.78 7.69
CA PRO A 80 9.27 -9.65 6.78
C PRO A 80 8.26 -8.85 5.94
N PRO A 81 8.01 -9.27 4.69
CA PRO A 81 7.02 -8.63 3.83
C PRO A 81 5.64 -8.74 4.48
N ILE A 82 4.97 -7.60 4.58
CA ILE A 82 3.64 -7.47 5.19
C ILE A 82 2.62 -7.36 4.05
N SER A 83 1.49 -8.03 4.20
CA SER A 83 0.34 -7.91 3.33
C SER A 83 -0.75 -7.08 4.00
N LEU A 84 -1.33 -6.15 3.26
CA LEU A 84 -2.50 -5.39 3.70
C LEU A 84 -3.77 -6.11 3.27
N ILE A 85 -4.65 -6.38 4.22
CA ILE A 85 -5.95 -7.00 4.00
C ILE A 85 -7.02 -5.96 4.28
N TYR A 86 -7.80 -5.61 3.25
CA TYR A 86 -8.96 -4.75 3.44
C TYR A 86 -10.15 -5.59 3.91
N ARG A 87 -10.61 -5.42 5.15
CA ARG A 87 -11.75 -6.16 5.71
C ARG A 87 -13.10 -5.43 5.58
N GLY A 88 -13.12 -4.24 4.98
CA GLY A 88 -14.35 -3.50 4.72
C GLY A 88 -14.38 -2.14 5.43
N LYS A 89 -15.58 -1.57 5.54
CA LYS A 89 -15.80 -0.24 6.11
C LYS A 89 -16.85 -0.31 7.20
N ASP A 90 -16.52 0.16 8.40
CA ASP A 90 -17.45 0.32 9.51
C ASP A 90 -17.50 1.78 9.94
N ASN A 91 -18.70 2.38 9.96
CA ASN A 91 -18.95 3.76 10.42
C ASN A 91 -17.88 4.80 10.00
N ALA A 92 -17.60 4.88 8.69
CA ALA A 92 -16.61 5.79 8.09
C ALA A 92 -15.13 5.48 8.39
N ARG A 93 -14.81 4.37 9.05
CA ARG A 93 -13.44 3.85 9.21
C ARG A 93 -13.23 2.67 8.28
N PHE A 94 -12.06 2.65 7.63
CA PHE A 94 -11.62 1.48 6.89
C PHE A 94 -11.02 0.48 7.87
N ILE A 95 -11.55 -0.75 7.86
CA ILE A 95 -10.98 -1.86 8.61
C ILE A 95 -9.89 -2.46 7.72
N ILE A 96 -8.65 -2.27 8.11
CA ILE A 96 -7.49 -2.88 7.48
C ILE A 96 -6.74 -3.72 8.50
N ASP A 97 -6.31 -4.89 8.08
CA ASP A 97 -5.44 -5.78 8.83
C ASP A 97 -4.10 -5.93 8.10
N PHE A 98 -3.06 -6.26 8.86
CA PHE A 98 -1.71 -6.50 8.36
C PHE A 98 -1.32 -7.93 8.73
N GLU A 99 -0.91 -8.72 7.73
CA GLU A 99 -0.45 -10.12 7.87
C GLU A 99 1.01 -10.27 7.42
#